data_AF-A0A5A7THP2-F1
#
_entry.id   AF-A0A5A7THP2-F1
#
_cell.length_a   1.000
_cell.length_b   1.000
_cell.length_c   1.000
_cell.angle_alpha   90.00
_cell.angle_beta   90.00
_cell.angle_gamma   90.00
#
_symmetry.space_group_name_H-M   'P 1'
#
loop_
_entity.id
_entity.type
_entity.pdbx_description
1 polymer ?
#
loop_
_entity_poly.entity_id
_entity_poly.type
_entity_poly.pdbx_seq_one_letter_code
_entity_poly.pdbx_strand_id
1 'polypeptide(L)'
;MSLHVHCHISGGHFLLDLCANLRYFIFRRELPVVLNAFVHGDVDLFKNYPELQEAMVWVYFHSKIPEFNKVECWGPLKDPAPPSSGLDGRPKSDEPMWELSRMERPKPCQEDCNCCFPTIPSISWSPKNSELEST
;
A
#
# COMPACT_ATOMS: atom_id res chain seq x y z
N MET A 1 3.16 -11.40 -10.44
CA MET A 1 3.84 -10.23 -9.85
C MET A 1 2.78 -9.35 -9.18
N SER A 2 3.14 -8.54 -8.19
CA SER A 2 2.23 -7.66 -7.45
C SER A 2 2.91 -6.32 -7.16
N LEU A 3 2.12 -5.25 -7.07
CA LEU A 3 2.57 -3.92 -6.67
C LEU A 3 2.17 -3.68 -5.22
N HIS A 4 3.14 -3.41 -4.35
CA HIS A 4 2.92 -3.13 -2.94
C HIS A 4 3.14 -1.64 -2.67
N VAL A 5 2.09 -0.95 -2.24
CA VAL A 5 2.10 0.49 -2.00
C VAL A 5 1.96 0.76 -0.51
N HIS A 6 2.93 1.47 0.07
CA HIS A 6 2.98 1.74 1.49
C HIS A 6 2.66 3.21 1.75
N CYS A 7 1.56 3.46 2.46
CA CYS A 7 1.06 4.78 2.82
C CYS A 7 1.18 4.99 4.33
N HIS A 8 2.03 5.93 4.75
CA HIS A 8 2.17 6.28 6.17
C HIS A 8 1.15 7.33 6.57
N ILE A 9 0.15 6.93 7.36
CA ILE A 9 -0.94 7.80 7.82
C ILE A 9 -0.55 8.57 9.06
N SER A 10 -0.06 7.88 10.08
CA SER A 10 0.21 8.42 11.42
C SER A 10 1.48 7.79 12.01
N GLY A 11 1.97 8.33 13.13
CA GLY A 11 3.25 7.94 13.73
C GLY A 11 4.40 8.89 13.39
N GLY A 12 5.51 8.81 14.14
CA GLY A 12 6.65 9.73 14.05
C GLY A 12 6.56 10.95 14.97
N HIS A 13 5.50 11.76 14.88
CA HIS A 13 5.30 12.96 15.71
C HIS A 13 3.80 13.27 15.91
N PHE A 14 3.42 13.88 17.05
CA PHE A 14 2.02 14.13 17.46
C PHE A 14 1.15 14.84 16.40
N LEU A 15 1.72 15.79 15.66
CA LEU A 15 1.00 16.51 14.58
C LEU A 15 0.50 15.57 13.47
N LEU A 16 1.24 14.48 13.20
CA LEU A 16 0.87 13.49 12.18
C LEU A 16 -0.32 12.64 12.64
N ASP A 17 -0.48 12.46 13.95
CA ASP A 17 -1.63 11.77 14.53
C ASP A 17 -2.88 12.68 14.48
N LEU A 18 -2.73 13.99 14.70
CA LEU A 18 -3.84 14.96 14.61
C LEU A 18 -4.43 15.06 13.20
N CYS A 19 -3.59 14.97 12.17
CA CYS A 19 -4.02 15.04 10.77
C CYS A 19 -4.21 13.67 10.10
N ALA A 20 -4.20 12.57 10.86
CA ALA A 20 -4.26 11.21 10.34
C ALA A 20 -5.48 10.98 9.42
N ASN A 21 -6.65 11.49 9.82
CA ASN A 21 -7.87 11.37 9.02
C ASN A 21 -7.75 12.06 7.66
N LEU A 22 -7.24 13.30 7.63
CA LEU A 22 -7.02 14.05 6.39
C LEU A 22 -6.03 13.32 5.47
N ARG A 23 -4.91 12.83 6.02
CA ARG A 23 -3.90 12.12 5.23
C ARG A 23 -4.46 10.82 4.65
N TYR A 24 -5.19 10.05 5.46
CA TYR A 24 -5.86 8.84 5.02
C TYR A 24 -6.87 9.13 3.90
N PHE A 25 -7.67 10.18 4.04
CA PHE A 25 -8.60 10.62 2.99
C PHE A 25 -7.89 11.00 1.69
N ILE A 26 -6.82 11.80 1.76
CA ILE A 26 -6.04 12.21 0.58
C ILE A 26 -5.47 10.98 -0.12
N PHE A 27 -4.81 10.09 0.61
CA PHE A 27 -4.25 8.89 -0.02
C PHE A 27 -5.35 8.04 -0.65
N ARG A 28 -6.43 7.73 0.07
CA ARG A 28 -7.50 6.91 -0.52
C ARG A 28 -8.11 7.53 -1.77
N ARG A 29 -8.18 8.87 -1.85
CA ARG A 29 -8.74 9.59 -3.01
C ARG A 29 -7.76 9.70 -4.18
N GLU A 30 -6.50 10.04 -3.92
CA GLU A 30 -5.52 10.37 -4.96
C GLU A 30 -4.73 9.14 -5.44
N LEU A 31 -4.70 8.05 -4.67
CA LEU A 31 -3.89 6.88 -5.03
C LEU A 31 -4.24 6.24 -6.38
N PRO A 32 -5.51 6.17 -6.84
CA PRO A 32 -5.80 5.70 -8.20
C PRO A 32 -5.08 6.53 -9.27
N VAL A 33 -4.99 7.85 -9.07
CA VAL A 33 -4.28 8.77 -9.99
C VAL A 33 -2.77 8.50 -9.96
N VAL A 34 -2.20 8.28 -8.77
CA VAL A 34 -0.77 7.94 -8.62
C VAL A 34 -0.45 6.61 -9.30
N LEU A 35 -1.31 5.61 -9.14
CA LEU A 35 -1.13 4.30 -9.76
C LEU A 35 -1.21 4.38 -11.29
N ASN A 36 -2.15 5.18 -11.82
CA ASN A 36 -2.22 5.44 -13.25
C ASN A 36 -0.95 6.16 -13.76
N ALA A 37 -0.39 7.08 -12.97
CA ALA A 37 0.86 7.73 -13.30
C ALA A 37 2.05 6.75 -13.37
N PHE A 38 2.05 5.65 -12.62
CA PHE A 38 3.07 4.61 -12.76
C PHE A 38 2.98 3.89 -14.11
N VAL A 39 1.77 3.57 -14.57
CA VAL A 39 1.55 2.93 -15.88
C VAL A 39 2.04 3.82 -17.02
N HIS A 40 1.85 5.12 -16.90
CA HIS A 40 2.23 6.09 -17.94
C HIS A 40 3.63 6.70 -17.76
N GLY A 41 4.24 6.55 -16.59
CA GLY A 41 5.55 7.13 -16.27
C GLY A 41 6.71 6.44 -17.00
N ASP A 42 6.55 5.14 -17.30
CA ASP A 42 7.51 4.36 -18.09
C ASP A 42 6.75 3.48 -19.09
N VAL A 43 6.42 4.08 -20.23
CA VAL A 43 5.63 3.41 -21.28
C VAL A 43 6.38 2.20 -21.85
N ASP A 44 7.71 2.24 -21.93
CA ASP A 44 8.50 1.17 -22.52
C ASP A 44 8.59 -0.04 -21.60
N LEU A 45 8.61 0.15 -20.27
CA LEU A 45 8.45 -0.93 -19.31
C LEU A 45 7.17 -1.72 -19.56
N PHE A 46 6.03 -1.06 -19.71
CA PHE A 46 4.74 -1.74 -19.92
C PHE A 46 4.54 -2.29 -21.34
N LYS A 47 5.30 -1.81 -22.33
CA LYS A 47 5.37 -2.47 -23.65
C LYS A 47 6.15 -3.77 -23.60
N ASN A 48 7.27 -3.77 -22.87
CA ASN A 48 8.15 -4.94 -22.74
C ASN A 48 7.58 -6.00 -21.79
N TYR A 49 6.79 -5.57 -20.79
CA TYR A 49 6.17 -6.44 -19.79
C TYR A 49 4.66 -6.14 -19.61
N PRO A 50 3.80 -6.49 -20.59
CA PRO A 50 2.36 -6.22 -20.53
C PRO A 50 1.66 -6.85 -19.32
N GLU A 51 2.20 -7.97 -18.79
CA GLU A 51 1.67 -8.67 -17.63
C GLU A 51 1.68 -7.83 -16.34
N LEU A 52 2.50 -6.77 -16.28
CA LEU A 52 2.53 -5.85 -15.14
C LEU A 52 1.21 -5.09 -14.97
N GLN A 53 0.43 -4.93 -16.05
CA GLN A 53 -0.89 -4.29 -15.98
C GLN A 53 -1.91 -5.14 -15.20
N GLU A 54 -1.73 -6.46 -15.17
CA GLU A 54 -2.55 -7.39 -14.40
C GLU A 54 -2.01 -7.62 -12.97
N ALA A 55 -0.92 -6.94 -12.59
CA ALA A 55 -0.34 -7.09 -11.27
C ALA A 55 -1.32 -6.59 -10.20
N MET A 56 -1.59 -7.44 -9.20
CA MET A 56 -2.45 -7.08 -8.07
C MET A 56 -1.80 -5.96 -7.24
N VAL A 57 -2.56 -4.90 -7.00
CA VAL A 57 -2.15 -3.76 -6.17
C VAL A 57 -2.61 -3.99 -4.73
N TRP A 58 -1.64 -4.05 -3.82
CA TRP A 58 -1.85 -4.13 -2.38
C TRP A 58 -1.46 -2.81 -1.73
N VAL A 59 -2.39 -2.18 -1.02
CA VAL A 59 -2.19 -0.90 -0.36
C VAL A 59 -2.14 -1.10 1.14
N TYR A 60 -1.03 -0.70 1.75
CA TYR A 60 -0.78 -0.81 3.18
C TYR A 60 -0.88 0.58 3.80
N PHE A 61 -1.94 0.81 4.57
CA PHE A 61 -2.08 2.02 5.38
C PHE A 61 -1.45 1.76 6.75
N HIS A 62 -0.33 2.43 7.03
CA HIS A 62 0.41 2.31 8.29
C HIS A 62 0.00 3.44 9.24
N SER A 63 -0.53 3.09 10.41
CA SER A 63 -1.03 4.07 11.38
C SER A 63 -0.90 3.55 12.81
N LYS A 64 -0.72 4.46 13.77
CA LYS A 64 -0.90 4.14 15.21
C LYS A 64 -2.38 4.07 15.59
N ILE A 65 -3.24 4.73 14.84
CA ILE A 65 -4.70 4.70 15.03
C ILE A 65 -5.24 3.45 14.34
N PRO A 66 -5.83 2.48 15.09
CA PRO A 66 -6.24 1.19 14.54
C PRO A 66 -7.21 1.28 13.36
N GLU A 67 -8.08 2.30 13.35
CA GLU A 67 -9.03 2.56 12.25
C GLU A 67 -8.36 2.69 10.87
N PHE A 68 -7.17 3.29 10.84
CA PHE A 68 -6.44 3.52 9.60
C PHE A 68 -5.34 2.48 9.35
N ASN A 69 -5.06 1.57 10.29
CA ASN A 69 -4.00 0.58 10.14
C ASN A 69 -4.51 -0.69 9.47
N LYS A 70 -4.41 -0.78 8.14
CA LYS A 70 -5.01 -1.88 7.37
C LYS A 70 -4.36 -2.09 6.01
N VAL A 71 -4.60 -3.28 5.46
CA VAL A 71 -4.19 -3.68 4.11
C VAL A 71 -5.41 -3.85 3.24
N GLU A 72 -5.41 -3.22 2.08
CA GLU A 72 -6.50 -3.29 1.11
C GLU A 72 -5.99 -3.85 -0.22
N CYS A 73 -6.78 -4.72 -0.83
CA CYS A 73 -6.58 -5.17 -2.21
C CYS A 73 -7.32 -4.21 -3.13
N TRP A 74 -6.60 -3.55 -4.03
CA TRP A 74 -7.17 -2.56 -4.94
C TRP A 74 -7.41 -3.11 -6.36
N GLY A 75 -7.21 -4.40 -6.56
CA GLY A 75 -7.36 -5.04 -7.86
C GLY A 75 -6.12 -4.88 -8.76
N PRO A 76 -6.26 -5.17 -10.06
CA PRO A 76 -5.18 -5.07 -11.04
C PRO A 76 -4.70 -3.62 -11.26
N LEU A 77 -3.41 -3.45 -11.57
CA LEU A 77 -2.79 -2.14 -11.81
C LEU A 77 -3.43 -1.34 -12.96
N LYS A 78 -4.00 -2.00 -13.97
CA LYS A 78 -4.72 -1.34 -15.08
C LYS A 78 -6.01 -0.64 -14.67
N ASP A 79 -6.64 -1.08 -13.58
CA ASP A 79 -7.91 -0.52 -13.09
C ASP A 79 -7.97 -0.62 -11.56
N PRO A 80 -7.10 0.14 -10.85
CA PRO A 80 -7.01 0.03 -9.40
C PRO A 80 -8.12 0.85 -8.75
N ALA A 81 -8.91 0.20 -7.90
CA ALA A 81 -10.00 0.82 -7.17
C ALA A 81 -9.95 0.48 -5.68
N PRO A 82 -10.23 1.44 -4.77
CA PRO A 82 -10.38 1.11 -3.37
C PRO A 82 -11.53 0.10 -3.21
N PRO A 83 -11.41 -0.89 -2.33
CA PRO A 83 -12.50 -1.81 -2.08
C PRO A 83 -13.74 -1.03 -1.65
N SER A 84 -14.87 -1.33 -2.28
CA SER A 84 -16.16 -0.80 -1.84
C SER A 84 -16.34 -1.22 -0.39
N SER A 85 -16.40 -0.24 0.51
CA SER A 85 -16.69 -0.47 1.93
C SER A 85 -17.95 -1.33 2.03
N GLY A 86 -17.78 -2.57 2.47
CA GLY A 86 -18.80 -3.62 2.43
C GLY A 86 -19.98 -3.34 3.37
N LEU A 87 -20.84 -2.39 3.00
CA LEU A 87 -22.21 -2.33 3.52
C LEU A 87 -23.15 -3.25 2.73
N ASP A 88 -22.76 -3.68 1.53
CA ASP A 88 -23.53 -4.67 0.76
C ASP A 88 -22.72 -5.96 0.66
N GLY A 89 -22.83 -6.79 1.70
CA GLY A 89 -22.33 -8.17 1.72
C GLY A 89 -23.09 -9.10 0.78
N ARG A 90 -23.30 -8.70 -0.47
CA ARG A 90 -23.77 -9.60 -1.53
C ARG A 90 -22.61 -9.81 -2.52
N PRO A 91 -22.00 -11.01 -2.56
CA PRO A 91 -21.17 -11.36 -3.70
C PRO A 91 -22.05 -11.24 -4.95
N LYS A 92 -21.63 -10.46 -5.95
CA LYS A 92 -22.20 -10.60 -7.30
C LYS A 92 -22.02 -12.07 -7.67
N SER A 93 -23.13 -12.75 -7.93
CA SER A 93 -23.25 -14.20 -8.07
C SER A 93 -22.44 -14.81 -9.22
N ASP A 94 -21.72 -13.98 -9.97
CA ASP A 94 -21.12 -14.32 -11.23
C ASP A 94 -19.58 -14.29 -11.17
N GLU A 95 -18.98 -13.92 -10.02
CA GLU A 95 -17.53 -13.92 -9.84
C GLU A 95 -17.04 -15.34 -9.51
N PRO A 96 -16.22 -15.96 -10.38
CA PRO A 96 -15.90 -17.37 -10.26
C PRO A 96 -14.95 -17.60 -9.06
N MET A 97 -15.33 -18.59 -8.24
CA MET A 97 -14.74 -19.03 -6.96
C MET A 97 -13.20 -19.13 -6.89
N TRP A 98 -12.51 -19.20 -8.03
CA TRP A 98 -11.05 -19.29 -8.12
C TRP A 98 -10.32 -17.93 -8.06
N GLU A 99 -11.03 -16.78 -8.17
CA GLU A 99 -10.42 -15.46 -7.96
C GLU A 99 -10.14 -15.16 -6.47
N LEU A 100 -10.98 -15.69 -5.57
CA LEU A 100 -10.77 -15.60 -4.11
C LEU A 100 -9.47 -16.26 -3.66
N SER A 101 -9.02 -17.32 -4.35
CA SER A 101 -7.74 -17.99 -4.09
C SER A 101 -6.53 -17.12 -4.44
N ARG A 102 -6.71 -16.15 -5.35
CA ARG A 102 -5.66 -15.18 -5.77
C ARG A 102 -5.56 -13.98 -4.81
N MET A 103 -6.56 -13.79 -3.95
CA MET A 103 -6.63 -12.74 -2.92
C MET A 103 -6.13 -13.21 -1.54
N GLU A 104 -5.29 -14.23 -1.46
CA GLU A 104 -4.65 -14.55 -0.18
C GLU A 104 -3.79 -13.35 0.23
N ARG A 105 -4.13 -12.71 1.35
CA ARG A 105 -3.35 -11.56 1.86
C ARG A 105 -1.89 -11.99 1.94
N PRO A 106 -0.95 -11.15 1.47
CA PRO A 106 0.46 -11.41 1.67
C PRO A 106 0.73 -11.64 3.16
N LYS A 107 1.14 -12.86 3.51
CA LYS A 107 1.53 -13.20 4.89
C LYS A 107 2.86 -12.51 5.17
N PRO A 108 3.06 -11.95 6.38
CA PRO A 108 4.37 -11.43 6.77
C PRO A 108 5.41 -12.54 6.69
N CYS A 109 6.68 -12.19 6.45
CA CYS A 109 7.78 -13.14 6.57
C CYS A 109 7.73 -13.82 7.94
N GLN A 110 7.93 -15.14 7.97
CA GLN A 110 8.06 -15.90 9.22
C GLN A 110 9.45 -15.73 9.85
N GLU A 111 10.42 -15.24 9.07
CA GLU A 111 11.81 -14.99 9.46
C GLU A 111 12.17 -13.51 9.22
N ASP A 112 13.24 -13.04 9.87
CA ASP A 112 13.75 -11.68 9.67
C ASP A 112 14.16 -11.47 8.21
N CYS A 113 13.44 -10.59 7.51
CA CYS A 113 13.62 -10.35 6.09
C CYS A 113 13.70 -8.84 5.79
N ASN A 114 14.55 -8.44 4.85
CA ASN A 114 14.63 -7.06 4.37
C ASN A 114 13.54 -6.72 3.32
N CYS A 115 12.71 -7.70 2.94
CA CYS A 115 11.66 -7.52 1.93
C CYS A 115 10.28 -7.15 2.51
N CYS A 116 10.00 -7.47 3.77
CA CYS A 116 8.83 -6.93 4.49
C CYS A 116 9.24 -5.67 5.23
N PHE A 117 8.53 -4.56 5.00
CA PHE A 117 8.69 -3.37 5.83
C PHE A 117 8.34 -3.75 7.28
N PRO A 118 9.17 -3.39 8.27
CA PRO A 118 9.05 -3.91 9.63
C PRO A 118 7.66 -3.67 10.23
N THR A 119 7.05 -4.72 10.79
CA THR A 119 5.85 -4.61 11.63
C THR A 119 6.24 -3.96 12.97
N ILE A 120 6.58 -2.66 13.01
CA ILE A 120 7.01 -2.02 14.26
C ILE A 120 6.18 -0.76 14.56
N PRO A 121 5.68 -0.58 15.79
CA PRO A 121 5.12 0.67 16.28
C PRO A 121 6.17 1.78 16.55
N SER A 122 7.40 1.69 16.03
CA SER A 122 8.46 2.65 16.29
C SER A 122 9.42 2.78 15.12
N ILE A 123 9.06 3.64 14.17
CA ILE A 123 10.08 4.41 13.48
C ILE A 123 10.65 5.38 14.52
N SER A 124 11.73 5.01 15.19
CA SER A 124 12.55 6.00 15.90
C SER A 124 13.30 6.80 14.82
N TRP A 125 12.75 7.94 14.43
CA TRP A 125 13.51 8.97 13.74
C TRP A 125 14.58 9.49 14.70
N SER A 126 15.71 8.79 14.77
CA SER A 126 16.94 9.34 15.31
C SER A 126 17.82 9.69 14.11
N PRO A 127 18.13 10.97 13.85
CA PRO A 127 19.16 11.28 12.89
C PRO A 127 20.49 10.76 13.46
N LYS A 128 21.04 9.72 12.83
CA LYS A 128 22.44 9.37 13.00
C LYS A 128 23.23 10.46 12.27
N ASN A 129 23.62 11.50 13.01
CA ASN A 129 24.72 12.35 12.56
C ASN A 129 25.99 11.48 12.58
N SER A 130 26.48 11.15 11.40
CA SER A 130 27.82 10.63 11.19
C SER A 130 28.42 11.30 9.97
N GLU A 131 29.30 12.26 10.21
CA GLU A 131 30.66 12.34 9.65
C GLU A 131 31.33 13.59 10.26
N LEU A 132 32.28 13.40 11.18
CA LEU A 132 33.72 13.14 10.99
C LEU A 132 34.53 14.44 10.82
N GLU A 133 35.36 14.67 11.84
CA GLU A 133 36.71 15.25 11.85
C GLU A 133 37.15 16.12 10.66
N SER A 134 37.51 17.39 10.95
CA SER A 134 38.88 17.91 10.73
C SER A 134 38.96 19.38 11.16
N THR A 135 39.61 19.65 12.31
CA THR A 135 40.85 20.45 12.49
C THR A 135 41.16 20.54 13.98
#